data_AF-A0A6I1E5L1-F1
#
_entry.id   AF-A0A6I1E5L1-F1
#
_cell.length_a   1.000
_cell.length_b   1.000
_cell.length_c   1.000
_cell.angle_alpha   90.00
_cell.angle_beta   90.00
_cell.angle_gamma   90.00
#
_symmetry.space_group_name_H-M   'P 1'
#
loop_
_entity.id
_entity.type
_entity.pdbx_description
1 polymer ?
#
loop_
_entity_poly.entity_id
_entity_poly.type
_entity_poly.pdbx_seq_one_letter_code
_entity_poly.pdbx_strand_id
1 'polypeptide(L)'
;MKKILLSFGMVALLLGACQQGPVRYTQNSPEIDTVKKLIANYDSKNYDTSMYADTSKTYYNTNDDALSPSEAMDYHRQSEVNYASRGFGNEHQEYEMVVTDDGETWVNSWLEWECTLAANGKEISVPVHLTFQFVDGKIVKEYGYWDPTEIVLELQKIEAEAKMMEEEQTE
;
A
#
# COMPACT_ATOMS: atom_id res chain seq x y z
N MET A 1 -24.60 -5.26 57.47
CA MET A 1 -25.32 -5.48 56.20
C MET A 1 -25.41 -4.22 55.34
N LYS A 2 -25.95 -3.08 55.81
CA LYS A 2 -26.01 -1.81 55.04
C LYS A 2 -24.66 -1.28 54.54
N LYS A 3 -23.59 -1.40 55.34
CA LYS A 3 -22.21 -0.98 54.96
C LYS A 3 -21.56 -1.90 53.91
N ILE A 4 -21.98 -3.17 53.83
CA ILE A 4 -21.49 -4.16 52.85
C ILE A 4 -22.20 -3.98 51.51
N LEU A 5 -23.50 -3.68 51.54
CA LEU A 5 -24.29 -3.34 50.34
C LEU A 5 -23.79 -2.05 49.66
N LEU A 6 -23.35 -1.06 50.44
CA LEU A 6 -22.80 0.20 49.92
C LEU A 6 -21.43 0.02 49.24
N SER A 7 -20.60 -0.90 49.75
CA SER A 7 -19.28 -1.19 49.19
C SER A 7 -19.36 -2.04 47.91
N PHE A 8 -20.33 -2.97 47.81
CA PHE A 8 -20.57 -3.73 46.58
C PHE A 8 -21.14 -2.86 45.44
N GLY A 9 -22.01 -1.89 45.75
CA GLY A 9 -22.54 -0.95 44.75
C GLY A 9 -21.48 -0.03 44.15
N MET A 10 -20.48 0.37 44.94
CA MET A 10 -19.38 1.23 44.50
C MET A 10 -18.38 0.49 43.60
N VAL A 11 -18.13 -0.81 43.84
CA VAL A 11 -17.30 -1.66 42.97
C VAL A 11 -17.98 -1.94 41.62
N ALA A 12 -19.31 -2.14 41.61
CA ALA A 12 -20.06 -2.32 40.36
C ALA A 12 -20.07 -1.07 39.46
N LEU A 13 -20.11 0.14 40.05
CA LEU A 13 -20.00 1.41 39.31
C LEU A 13 -18.61 1.64 38.70
N LEU A 14 -17.54 1.18 39.37
CA LEU A 14 -16.17 1.31 38.84
C LEU A 14 -15.90 0.38 37.65
N LEU A 15 -16.57 -0.79 37.58
CA LEU A 15 -16.44 -1.72 36.45
C LEU A 15 -17.20 -1.26 35.20
N GLY A 16 -18.29 -0.50 35.35
CA GLY A 16 -19.05 0.06 34.23
C GLY A 16 -18.45 1.33 33.61
N ALA A 17 -17.54 2.01 34.31
CA ALA A 17 -16.87 3.22 33.82
C ALA A 17 -15.70 2.92 32.86
N CYS A 18 -15.24 1.66 32.80
CA CYS A 18 -14.29 1.19 31.79
C CYS A 18 -15.03 0.77 30.51
N GLN A 19 -15.82 1.66 29.92
CA GLN A 19 -16.13 1.52 28.50
C GLN A 19 -14.88 1.94 27.73
N GLN A 20 -14.08 0.96 27.31
CA GLN A 20 -13.06 1.22 26.29
C GLN A 20 -13.76 1.87 25.11
N GLY A 21 -13.30 3.05 24.69
CA GLY A 21 -13.83 3.74 23.51
C GLY A 21 -13.78 2.82 22.27
N PRO A 22 -14.42 3.21 21.17
CA PRO A 22 -14.36 2.43 19.93
C PRO A 22 -12.90 2.11 19.59
N VAL A 23 -12.62 0.90 19.11
CA VAL A 23 -11.27 0.52 18.68
C VAL A 23 -10.92 1.38 17.47
N ARG A 24 -9.92 2.26 17.64
CA ARG A 24 -9.48 3.20 16.60
C ARG A 24 -8.18 2.80 15.93
N TYR A 25 -7.54 1.74 16.42
CA TYR A 25 -6.29 1.19 15.92
C TYR A 25 -6.34 -0.33 16.02
N THR A 26 -5.94 -1.02 14.96
CA THR A 26 -5.75 -2.48 14.97
C THR A 26 -4.72 -2.89 13.92
N GLN A 27 -4.05 -4.01 14.14
CA GLN A 27 -3.22 -4.69 13.13
C GLN A 27 -3.92 -5.93 12.56
N ASN A 28 -5.19 -6.11 12.91
CA ASN A 28 -6.02 -7.23 12.47
C ASN A 28 -7.42 -6.72 12.11
N SER A 29 -7.72 -6.69 10.80
CA SER A 29 -9.04 -6.32 10.28
C SER A 29 -9.28 -6.91 8.87
N PRO A 30 -10.54 -7.04 8.43
CA PRO A 30 -10.86 -7.46 7.06
C PRO A 30 -10.33 -6.51 5.97
N GLU A 31 -10.18 -5.22 6.28
CA GLU A 31 -9.59 -4.23 5.38
C GLU A 31 -8.10 -4.52 5.16
N ILE A 32 -7.36 -4.85 6.23
CA ILE A 32 -5.96 -5.29 6.12
C ILE A 32 -5.85 -6.56 5.27
N ASP A 33 -6.76 -7.53 5.46
CA ASP A 33 -6.79 -8.74 4.62
C ASP A 33 -7.06 -8.41 3.15
N THR A 34 -7.84 -7.36 2.87
CA THR A 34 -8.09 -6.88 1.51
C THR A 34 -6.84 -6.24 0.91
N VAL A 35 -6.10 -5.43 1.67
CA VAL A 35 -4.83 -4.84 1.21
C VAL A 35 -3.77 -5.93 0.95
N LYS A 36 -3.66 -6.94 1.81
CA LYS A 36 -2.75 -8.09 1.57
C LYS A 36 -3.10 -8.84 0.29
N LYS A 37 -4.40 -9.02 0.00
CA LYS A 37 -4.86 -9.60 -1.27
C LYS A 37 -4.53 -8.71 -2.46
N LEU A 38 -4.65 -7.39 -2.32
CA LEU A 38 -4.26 -6.43 -3.36
C LEU A 38 -2.76 -6.53 -3.69
N ILE A 39 -1.91 -6.62 -2.68
CA ILE A 39 -0.46 -6.80 -2.85
C ILE A 39 -0.17 -8.12 -3.56
N ALA A 40 -0.78 -9.22 -3.11
CA ALA A 40 -0.65 -10.52 -3.78
C ALA A 40 -1.19 -10.50 -5.23
N ASN A 41 -2.26 -9.76 -5.49
CA ASN A 41 -2.84 -9.55 -6.81
C ASN A 41 -1.88 -8.80 -7.75
N TYR A 42 -1.16 -7.80 -7.23
CA TYR A 42 -0.09 -7.12 -7.93
C TYR A 42 1.07 -8.08 -8.23
N ASP A 43 1.60 -8.79 -7.22
CA ASP A 43 2.74 -9.71 -7.37
C ASP A 43 2.48 -10.85 -8.36
N SER A 44 1.26 -11.38 -8.33
CA SER A 44 0.82 -12.43 -9.26
C SER A 44 0.41 -11.92 -10.65
N LYS A 45 0.49 -10.60 -10.90
CA LYS A 45 0.08 -9.96 -12.16
C LYS A 45 -1.38 -10.24 -12.56
N ASN A 46 -2.23 -10.51 -11.57
CA ASN A 46 -3.65 -10.78 -11.79
C ASN A 46 -4.44 -9.50 -12.07
N TYR A 47 -4.01 -8.37 -11.47
CA TYR A 47 -4.59 -7.05 -11.68
C TYR A 47 -6.12 -6.97 -11.50
N ASP A 48 -6.69 -7.77 -10.60
CA ASP A 48 -8.08 -7.70 -10.18
C ASP A 48 -8.37 -6.37 -9.47
N THR A 49 -9.33 -5.61 -10.00
CA THR A 49 -9.77 -4.33 -9.45
C THR A 49 -11.03 -4.44 -8.60
N SER A 50 -11.55 -5.66 -8.38
CA SER A 50 -12.80 -5.88 -7.66
C SER A 50 -12.78 -5.37 -6.21
N MET A 51 -11.62 -5.14 -5.61
CA MET A 51 -11.46 -4.57 -4.27
C MET A 51 -11.72 -3.06 -4.20
N TYR A 52 -11.69 -2.37 -5.35
CA TYR A 52 -11.92 -0.93 -5.44
C TYR A 52 -13.40 -0.62 -5.68
N ALA A 53 -13.81 0.59 -5.27
CA ALA A 53 -15.03 1.21 -5.76
C ALA A 53 -14.80 1.74 -7.20
N ASP A 54 -15.84 1.75 -8.03
CA ASP A 54 -15.75 2.25 -9.42
C ASP A 54 -15.26 3.71 -9.50
N THR A 55 -15.59 4.52 -8.48
CA THR A 55 -15.19 5.93 -8.37
C THR A 55 -13.90 6.14 -7.57
N SER A 56 -13.16 5.07 -7.29
CA SER A 56 -11.94 5.15 -6.51
C SER A 56 -10.87 5.99 -7.21
N LYS A 57 -10.03 6.65 -6.41
CA LYS A 57 -8.95 7.50 -6.89
C LYS A 57 -7.63 7.08 -6.29
N THR A 58 -6.69 6.76 -7.15
CA THR A 58 -5.34 6.34 -6.78
C THR A 58 -4.33 7.43 -7.14
N TYR A 59 -3.44 7.76 -6.21
CA TYR A 59 -2.45 8.82 -6.36
C TYR A 59 -1.06 8.27 -6.08
N TYR A 60 -0.20 8.29 -7.09
CA TYR A 60 1.17 7.78 -7.02
C TYR A 60 2.17 8.93 -7.11
N ASN A 61 2.80 9.27 -5.98
CA ASN A 61 3.74 10.39 -5.86
C ASN A 61 3.21 11.74 -6.38
N THR A 62 1.88 11.96 -6.35
CA THR A 62 1.19 13.18 -6.81
C THR A 62 -0.06 13.48 -5.96
N ASN A 63 -0.60 14.70 -6.07
CA ASN A 63 -1.87 15.10 -5.43
C ASN A 63 -2.99 15.44 -6.44
N ASP A 64 -2.66 15.59 -7.73
CA ASP A 64 -3.58 16.16 -8.72
C ASP A 64 -4.06 15.11 -9.74
N ASP A 65 -3.14 14.28 -10.24
CA ASP A 65 -3.38 13.33 -11.34
C ASP A 65 -3.83 11.95 -10.82
N ALA A 66 -5.09 11.87 -10.39
CA ALA A 66 -5.69 10.63 -9.93
C ALA A 66 -5.85 9.62 -11.08
N LEU A 67 -5.51 8.36 -10.79
CA LEU A 67 -5.80 7.20 -11.63
C LEU A 67 -7.08 6.52 -11.15
N SER A 68 -7.91 6.04 -12.09
CA SER A 68 -8.92 5.02 -11.80
C SER A 68 -8.26 3.68 -11.46
N PRO A 69 -8.99 2.71 -10.88
CA PRO A 69 -8.43 1.39 -10.58
C PRO A 69 -7.79 0.70 -11.79
N SER A 70 -8.43 0.77 -12.97
CA SER A 70 -7.86 0.19 -14.20
C SER A 70 -6.60 0.92 -14.65
N GLU A 71 -6.58 2.25 -14.58
CA GLU A 71 -5.41 3.04 -14.97
C GLU A 71 -4.23 2.80 -14.03
N ALA A 72 -4.46 2.58 -12.73
CA ALA A 72 -3.42 2.18 -11.77
C ALA A 72 -2.80 0.82 -12.13
N MET A 73 -3.63 -0.16 -12.53
CA MET A 73 -3.12 -1.45 -13.00
C MET A 73 -2.34 -1.32 -14.31
N ASP A 74 -2.83 -0.49 -15.24
CA ASP A 74 -2.17 -0.23 -16.52
C ASP A 74 -0.83 0.50 -16.34
N TYR A 75 -0.74 1.44 -15.39
CA TYR A 75 0.50 2.12 -15.00
C TYR A 75 1.58 1.10 -14.63
N HIS A 76 1.25 0.12 -13.79
CA HIS A 76 2.18 -0.93 -13.43
C HIS A 76 2.53 -1.86 -14.60
N ARG A 77 1.54 -2.24 -15.41
CA ARG A 77 1.76 -3.13 -16.56
C ARG A 77 2.72 -2.52 -17.59
N GLN A 78 2.62 -1.21 -17.83
CA GLN A 78 3.51 -0.50 -18.77
C GLN A 78 4.98 -0.55 -18.35
N SER A 79 5.25 -0.60 -17.03
CA SER A 79 6.63 -0.69 -16.51
C SER A 79 7.21 -2.11 -16.55
N GLU A 80 6.41 -3.15 -16.82
CA GLU A 80 6.86 -4.55 -16.73
C GLU A 80 8.01 -4.88 -17.68
N VAL A 81 8.07 -4.23 -18.84
CA VAL A 81 9.14 -4.45 -19.84
C VAL A 81 10.54 -4.17 -19.27
N ASN A 82 10.63 -3.35 -18.23
CA ASN A 82 11.89 -2.97 -17.60
C ASN A 82 12.42 -4.05 -16.63
N TYR A 83 11.61 -5.03 -16.24
CA TYR A 83 11.90 -5.93 -15.12
C TYR A 83 11.92 -7.40 -15.53
N ALA A 84 13.01 -8.10 -15.22
CA ALA A 84 13.09 -9.55 -15.29
C ALA A 84 12.27 -10.21 -14.15
N SER A 85 12.24 -9.56 -12.99
CA SER A 85 11.42 -9.92 -11.83
C SER A 85 11.02 -8.64 -11.10
N ARG A 86 9.85 -8.66 -10.44
CA ARG A 86 9.39 -7.56 -9.59
C ARG A 86 8.30 -8.01 -8.62
N GLY A 87 8.26 -7.44 -7.43
CA GLY A 87 7.21 -7.71 -6.46
C GLY A 87 7.55 -7.22 -5.06
N PHE A 88 6.63 -7.39 -4.13
CA PHE A 88 6.88 -7.10 -2.73
C PHE A 88 7.55 -8.28 -2.02
N GLY A 89 8.63 -8.00 -1.28
CA GLY A 89 9.31 -8.99 -0.45
C GLY A 89 8.46 -9.39 0.77
N ASN A 90 8.76 -10.53 1.40
CA ASN A 90 8.05 -10.98 2.62
C ASN A 90 8.58 -10.33 3.91
N GLU A 91 9.72 -9.65 3.82
CA GLU A 91 10.32 -8.92 4.94
C GLU A 91 9.77 -7.48 4.99
N HIS A 92 9.91 -6.84 6.14
CA HIS A 92 9.54 -5.44 6.34
C HIS A 92 8.10 -5.05 5.97
N GLN A 93 7.16 -6.00 6.02
CA GLN A 93 5.74 -5.74 5.81
C GLN A 93 5.03 -5.42 7.14
N GLU A 94 4.61 -4.18 7.29
CA GLU A 94 3.80 -3.73 8.43
C GLU A 94 2.45 -3.21 7.95
N TYR A 95 1.39 -3.57 8.66
CA TYR A 95 0.03 -3.16 8.37
C TYR A 95 -0.65 -2.66 9.64
N GLU A 96 -1.37 -1.55 9.51
CA GLU A 96 -2.28 -1.07 10.54
C GLU A 96 -3.55 -0.54 9.89
N MET A 97 -4.63 -0.57 10.66
CA MET A 97 -5.86 0.12 10.33
C MET A 97 -6.16 1.12 11.44
N VAL A 98 -6.53 2.33 11.02
CA VAL A 98 -6.94 3.41 11.91
C VAL A 98 -8.33 3.93 11.56
N VAL A 99 -9.03 4.43 12.58
CA VAL A 99 -10.27 5.20 12.42
C VAL A 99 -10.02 6.65 12.82
N THR A 100 -10.18 7.57 11.88
CA THR A 100 -9.94 9.02 12.09
C THR A 100 -11.02 9.64 12.97
N ASP A 101 -10.83 10.90 13.39
CA ASP A 101 -11.83 11.62 14.19
C ASP A 101 -13.13 11.84 13.42
N ASP A 102 -13.04 11.89 12.09
CA ASP A 102 -14.18 11.98 11.17
C ASP A 102 -14.83 10.61 10.88
N GLY A 103 -14.33 9.53 11.49
CA GLY A 103 -14.86 8.18 11.33
C GLY A 103 -14.42 7.47 10.04
N GLU A 104 -13.39 7.98 9.35
CA GLU A 104 -12.87 7.34 8.16
C GLU A 104 -11.98 6.17 8.52
N THR A 105 -12.13 5.05 7.81
CA THR A 105 -11.27 3.87 7.95
C THR A 105 -10.13 3.95 6.96
N TRP A 106 -8.90 3.88 7.48
CA TRP A 106 -7.68 3.90 6.67
C TRP A 106 -6.81 2.70 7.01
N VAL A 107 -6.27 2.04 5.99
CA VAL A 107 -5.22 1.03 6.14
C VAL A 107 -3.91 1.61 5.66
N ASN A 108 -2.89 1.58 6.52
CA ASN A 108 -1.53 1.98 6.19
C ASN A 108 -0.67 0.72 6.02
N SER A 109 0.23 0.76 5.04
CA SER A 109 1.17 -0.31 4.75
C SER A 109 2.56 0.26 4.56
N TRP A 110 3.54 -0.34 5.23
CA TRP A 110 4.97 -0.13 4.96
C TRP A 110 5.51 -1.44 4.42
N LEU A 111 6.09 -1.37 3.24
CA LEU A 111 6.47 -2.52 2.44
C LEU A 111 7.85 -2.29 1.86
N GLU A 112 8.48 -3.39 1.42
CA GLU A 112 9.68 -3.37 0.61
C GLU A 112 9.37 -3.95 -0.76
N TRP A 113 9.57 -3.15 -1.82
CA TRP A 113 9.38 -3.57 -3.20
C TRP A 113 10.74 -3.82 -3.85
N GLU A 114 10.86 -4.95 -4.54
CA GLU A 114 12.11 -5.39 -5.15
C GLU A 114 11.92 -5.62 -6.65
N CYS A 115 12.99 -5.40 -7.42
CA CYS A 115 13.05 -5.79 -8.82
C CYS A 115 14.44 -6.20 -9.27
N THR A 116 14.50 -6.98 -10.34
CA THR A 116 15.69 -7.19 -11.15
C THR A 116 15.47 -6.55 -12.52
N LEU A 117 16.32 -5.61 -12.92
CA LEU A 117 16.21 -4.97 -14.24
C LEU A 117 16.48 -5.96 -15.38
N ALA A 118 15.62 -5.97 -16.39
CA ALA A 118 15.73 -6.89 -17.52
C ALA A 118 16.98 -6.64 -18.39
N ALA A 119 17.43 -5.39 -18.48
CA ALA A 119 18.52 -5.00 -19.38
C ALA A 119 19.91 -5.40 -18.88
N ASN A 120 20.15 -5.36 -17.57
CA ASN A 120 21.49 -5.56 -17.00
C ASN A 120 21.51 -6.47 -15.74
N GLY A 121 20.36 -6.96 -15.28
CA GLY A 121 20.28 -7.84 -14.11
C GLY A 121 20.52 -7.14 -12.78
N LYS A 122 20.58 -5.80 -12.72
CA LYS A 122 20.75 -5.07 -11.46
C LYS A 122 19.52 -5.28 -10.57
N GLU A 123 19.77 -5.65 -9.32
CA GLU A 123 18.75 -5.77 -8.28
C GLU A 123 18.60 -4.44 -7.53
N ILE A 124 17.36 -4.03 -7.29
CA ILE A 124 17.02 -2.77 -6.61
C ILE A 124 15.88 -3.07 -5.62
N SER A 125 16.03 -2.56 -4.39
CA SER A 125 14.98 -2.56 -3.36
C SER A 125 14.54 -1.12 -3.07
N VAL A 126 13.24 -0.93 -2.91
CA VAL A 126 12.60 0.38 -2.70
C VAL A 126 11.60 0.27 -1.54
N PRO A 127 11.77 1.05 -0.45
CA PRO A 127 10.75 1.20 0.56
C PRO A 127 9.50 1.88 -0.01
N VAL A 128 8.33 1.31 0.27
CA VAL A 128 7.04 1.81 -0.21
C VAL A 128 6.10 2.04 0.95
N HIS A 129 5.46 3.20 0.97
CA HIS A 129 4.30 3.45 1.82
C HIS A 129 3.04 3.52 0.98
N LEU A 130 2.05 2.70 1.33
CA LEU A 130 0.72 2.72 0.73
C LEU A 130 -0.31 3.05 1.82
N THR A 131 -1.31 3.87 1.50
CA THR A 131 -2.43 4.12 2.39
C THR A 131 -3.76 4.10 1.64
N PHE A 132 -4.76 3.44 2.22
CA PHE A 132 -6.00 3.09 1.56
C PHE A 132 -7.19 3.52 2.42
N GLN A 133 -8.09 4.32 1.84
CA GLN A 133 -9.36 4.66 2.47
C GLN A 133 -10.42 3.62 2.12
N PHE A 134 -11.13 3.13 3.12
CA PHE A 134 -12.23 2.17 2.95
C PHE A 134 -13.59 2.79 3.24
N VAL A 135 -14.57 2.48 2.38
CA VAL A 135 -16.01 2.74 2.60
C VAL A 135 -16.77 1.49 2.15
N ASP A 136 -17.66 0.99 2.99
CA ASP A 136 -18.48 -0.21 2.72
C ASP A 136 -17.65 -1.43 2.24
N GLY A 137 -16.45 -1.60 2.81
CA GLY A 137 -15.53 -2.70 2.48
C GLY A 137 -14.81 -2.57 1.12
N LYS A 138 -14.92 -1.41 0.45
CA LYS A 138 -14.23 -1.11 -0.82
C LYS A 138 -13.20 -0.01 -0.64
N ILE A 139 -12.11 -0.09 -1.41
CA ILE A 139 -11.10 0.97 -1.49
C ILE A 139 -11.68 2.12 -2.32
N VAL A 140 -11.87 3.29 -1.71
CA VAL A 140 -12.34 4.51 -2.38
C VAL A 140 -11.21 5.51 -2.66
N LYS A 141 -10.07 5.33 -2.01
CA LYS A 141 -8.89 6.17 -2.22
C LYS A 141 -7.63 5.39 -1.90
N GLU A 142 -6.58 5.62 -2.67
CA GLU A 142 -5.25 5.08 -2.45
C GLU A 142 -4.21 6.18 -2.65
N TYR A 143 -3.22 6.24 -1.77
CA TYR A 143 -1.99 6.98 -1.99
C TYR A 143 -0.81 6.02 -1.91
N GLY A 144 0.12 6.15 -2.86
CA GLY A 144 1.38 5.44 -2.86
C GLY A 144 2.56 6.40 -2.93
N TYR A 145 3.54 6.18 -2.05
CA TYR A 145 4.76 6.96 -1.95
C TYR A 145 5.99 6.05 -1.94
N TRP A 146 6.95 6.37 -2.80
CA TRP A 146 8.23 5.68 -2.92
C TRP A 146 9.24 6.57 -3.65
N ASP A 147 10.52 6.26 -3.54
CA ASP A 147 11.58 6.93 -4.30
C ASP A 147 11.95 6.12 -5.56
N PRO A 148 11.59 6.58 -6.77
CA PRO A 148 11.92 5.86 -8.00
C PRO A 148 13.32 6.21 -8.55
N THR A 149 14.08 7.08 -7.88
CA THR A 149 15.28 7.73 -8.45
C THR A 149 16.30 6.72 -8.94
N GLU A 150 16.62 5.68 -8.17
CA GLU A 150 17.61 4.69 -8.57
C GLU A 150 17.22 3.95 -9.85
N ILE A 151 15.95 3.52 -9.95
CA ILE A 151 15.42 2.84 -11.12
C ILE A 151 15.50 3.75 -12.34
N VAL A 152 15.05 5.01 -12.20
CA VAL A 152 15.03 5.98 -13.28
C VAL A 152 16.45 6.28 -13.77
N LEU A 153 17.41 6.50 -12.87
CA LEU A 153 18.79 6.78 -13.23
C LEU A 153 19.45 5.59 -13.92
N GLU A 154 19.18 4.36 -13.48
CA GLU A 154 19.73 3.17 -14.12
C GLU A 154 19.15 2.98 -15.53
N LEU A 155 17.83 3.16 -15.71
CA LEU A 155 17.20 3.07 -17.03
C LEU A 155 17.72 4.15 -17.99
N GLN A 156 17.92 5.38 -17.51
CA GLN A 156 18.53 6.46 -18.31
C GLN A 156 19.97 6.13 -18.72
N LYS A 157 20.75 5.53 -17.82
CA LYS A 157 22.11 5.08 -18.12
C LYS A 157 22.11 4.00 -19.19
N ILE A 158 21.24 3.00 -19.07
CA ILE A 158 21.08 1.92 -20.07
C ILE A 158 20.70 2.50 -21.43
N GLU A 159 19.76 3.46 -21.48
CA GLU A 159 19.35 4.11 -22.72
C GLU A 159 20.50 4.89 -23.37
N ALA A 160 21.30 5.59 -22.56
CA ALA A 160 22.46 6.34 -23.05
C ALA A 160 23.55 5.41 -23.62
N GLU A 161 23.85 4.30 -22.93
CA GLU A 161 24.82 3.30 -23.40
C GLU A 161 24.36 2.63 -24.70
N ALA A 162 23.07 2.31 -24.82
CA ALA A 162 22.50 1.74 -26.06
C ALA A 162 22.66 2.70 -27.25
N LYS A 163 22.37 3.99 -27.08
CA LYS A 163 22.54 5.01 -28.14
C LYS A 163 23.99 5.15 -28.60
N MET A 164 24.94 5.16 -27.67
CA MET A 164 26.37 5.25 -28.01
C MET A 164 26.83 4.04 -28.83
N MET A 165 26.38 2.83 -28.48
CA MET A 165 26.72 1.61 -29.23
C MET A 165 26.10 1.57 -30.63
N GLU A 166 24.89 2.11 -30.81
CA GLU A 166 24.26 2.22 -32.13
C GLU A 166 25.03 3.19 -33.03
N GLU A 167 25.46 4.33 -32.50
CA GLU A 167 26.26 5.33 -33.24
C GLU A 167 27.61 4.74 -33.69
N GLU A 168 28.34 4.05 -32.80
CA GLU A 168 29.61 3.37 -33.11
C GLU A 168 29.49 2.25 -34.16
N GLN A 169 28.33 1.62 -34.30
CA GLN A 169 28.09 0.59 -35.34
C GLN A 169 27.71 1.18 -36.70
N THR A 170 27.35 2.46 -36.75
CA THR A 170 26.99 3.17 -37.98
C THR A 170 28.12 3.98 -38.60
N GLU A 171 29.24 4.16 -37.88
CA GLU A 171 30.51 4.73 -38.38
C GLU A 171 31.45 3.65 -38.97
#